data_AF-A0A918FPD6-F1
#
_entry.id   AF-A0A918FPD6-F1
#
_cell.length_a   1.000
_cell.length_b   1.000
_cell.length_c   1.000
_cell.angle_alpha   90.00
_cell.angle_beta   90.00
_cell.angle_gamma   90.00
#
_symmetry.space_group_name_H-M   'P 1'
#
loop_
_entity.id
_entity.type
_entity.pdbx_description
1 polymer ?
#
loop_
_entity_poly.entity_id
_entity_poly.type
_entity_poly.pdbx_seq_one_letter_code
_entity_poly.pdbx_strand_id
1 'polypeptide(L)'
;MQHLLGRARWDADPVRDDVRAYVLEHLRDEDAVLVVDETGDVKKGTHTVAVQRRYTGTAGRIENAQVAVYLVDAGGGGHAAVDRELYIPRSWTCDPDRCRAAGLGEDTVFAPEPELAARMIGRFLDAAHRVDWVAGDEVYGGNPKLRSAREERGADYVLAVACSAEVTTGAGKFRADALAAKVPRRAWPKLPAGAGAKGHRFYDRPVIDPAEPRPGSHGLLVRRNRTTGELAYYRCFSPAPAPLATLVRVAGSRWRVEGTFQGGKGLAGLDEHQLRRFTSWSRWVTLAMLAHAFLAVVRADEHTRHPAPDALIPLTCNEIQRLFTMLVVQPVHDVAHRRCWSAWRRRHEARAQASHYRRQAASQT
;
A
#
# COMPACT_ATOMS: atom_id res chain seq x y z
N MET A 1 -24.27 -7.86 2.45
CA MET A 1 -22.87 -7.90 1.98
C MET A 1 -22.66 -8.69 0.68
N GLN A 2 -22.96 -9.99 0.59
CA GLN A 2 -22.72 -10.76 -0.66
C GLN A 2 -23.41 -10.18 -1.91
N HIS A 3 -24.64 -9.66 -1.79
CA HIS A 3 -25.30 -8.97 -2.91
C HIS A 3 -24.52 -7.73 -3.34
N LEU A 4 -24.17 -6.85 -2.38
CA LEU A 4 -23.39 -5.64 -2.63
C LEU A 4 -22.07 -5.94 -3.36
N LEU A 5 -21.34 -6.97 -2.93
CA LEU A 5 -20.03 -7.31 -3.49
C LEU A 5 -20.11 -8.10 -4.80
N GLY A 6 -21.10 -8.97 -4.96
CA GLY A 6 -21.15 -9.90 -6.08
C GLY A 6 -22.16 -9.59 -7.17
N ARG A 7 -23.24 -8.85 -6.87
CA ARG A 7 -24.41 -8.74 -7.76
C ARG A 7 -24.94 -7.32 -7.96
N ALA A 8 -24.75 -6.44 -6.99
CA ALA A 8 -25.15 -5.04 -7.11
C ALA A 8 -24.42 -4.39 -8.29
N ARG A 9 -25.06 -3.37 -8.89
CA ARG A 9 -24.51 -2.62 -10.02
C ARG A 9 -23.83 -1.35 -9.50
N TRP A 10 -22.54 -1.46 -9.25
CA TRP A 10 -21.64 -0.33 -8.99
C TRP A 10 -20.22 -0.71 -9.38
N ASP A 11 -19.43 0.28 -9.78
CA ASP A 11 -18.06 0.08 -10.21
C ASP A 11 -17.10 0.46 -9.07
N ALA A 12 -16.15 -0.43 -8.79
CA ALA A 12 -15.20 -0.24 -7.71
C ALA A 12 -14.10 0.77 -8.05
N ASP A 13 -13.87 1.04 -9.33
CA ASP A 13 -12.79 1.93 -9.78
C ASP A 13 -13.19 3.42 -9.65
N PRO A 14 -14.38 3.85 -10.09
CA PRO A 14 -14.89 5.18 -9.75
C PRO A 14 -15.01 5.41 -8.24
N VAL A 15 -15.44 4.40 -7.46
CA VAL A 15 -15.50 4.54 -6.00
C VAL A 15 -14.10 4.61 -5.38
N ARG A 16 -13.09 3.96 -5.97
CA ARG A 16 -11.68 4.18 -5.59
C ARG A 16 -11.28 5.63 -5.84
N ASP A 17 -11.71 6.22 -6.95
CA ASP A 17 -11.42 7.62 -7.26
C ASP A 17 -12.14 8.58 -6.28
N ASP A 18 -13.36 8.26 -5.85
CA ASP A 18 -14.06 8.97 -4.77
C ASP A 18 -13.31 8.86 -3.43
N VAL A 19 -12.80 7.65 -3.08
CA VAL A 19 -11.99 7.44 -1.88
C VAL A 19 -10.70 8.26 -1.95
N ARG A 20 -10.05 8.31 -3.10
CA ARG A 20 -8.87 9.16 -3.32
C ARG A 20 -9.22 10.63 -3.11
N ALA A 21 -10.28 11.12 -3.74
CA ALA A 21 -10.70 12.51 -3.60
C ALA A 21 -10.98 12.86 -2.13
N TYR A 22 -11.71 11.98 -1.42
CA TYR A 22 -11.98 12.12 0.01
C TYR A 22 -10.70 12.20 0.86
N VAL A 23 -9.74 11.30 0.62
CA VAL A 23 -8.43 11.32 1.31
C VAL A 23 -7.69 12.61 1.03
N LEU A 24 -7.58 13.01 -0.24
CA LEU A 24 -6.83 14.20 -0.63
C LEU A 24 -7.49 15.51 -0.18
N GLU A 25 -8.81 15.53 0.01
CA GLU A 25 -9.52 16.67 0.55
C GLU A 25 -9.24 16.85 2.04
N HIS A 26 -9.22 15.76 2.81
CA HIS A 26 -9.22 15.82 4.28
C HIS A 26 -7.86 15.58 4.93
N LEU A 27 -6.95 14.87 4.25
CA LEU A 27 -5.59 14.56 4.75
C LEU A 27 -4.51 15.35 3.99
N ARG A 28 -4.92 16.34 3.18
CA ARG A 28 -4.00 17.09 2.31
C ARG A 28 -2.81 17.62 3.10
N ASP A 29 -1.63 17.35 2.56
CA ASP A 29 -0.38 17.88 3.05
C ASP A 29 0.50 18.23 1.85
N GLU A 30 1.10 19.42 1.85
CA GLU A 30 2.05 19.83 0.82
C GLU A 30 3.30 18.94 0.85
N ASP A 31 3.63 18.39 2.03
CA ASP A 31 4.71 17.45 2.22
C ASP A 31 4.29 15.98 2.04
N ALA A 32 3.07 15.69 1.54
CA ALA A 32 2.62 14.32 1.32
C ALA A 32 3.55 13.55 0.37
N VAL A 33 3.72 12.27 0.65
CA VAL A 33 4.51 11.34 -0.17
C VAL A 33 3.58 10.24 -0.63
N LEU A 34 3.57 9.95 -1.92
CA LEU A 34 2.94 8.73 -2.43
C LEU A 34 3.86 7.54 -2.18
N VAL A 35 3.45 6.64 -1.31
CA VAL A 35 4.18 5.42 -1.01
C VAL A 35 3.53 4.25 -1.74
N VAL A 36 4.32 3.52 -2.54
CA VAL A 36 3.92 2.27 -3.16
C VAL A 36 4.49 1.10 -2.36
N ASP A 37 3.63 0.14 -2.04
CA ASP A 37 4.02 -1.12 -1.42
C ASP A 37 2.95 -2.19 -1.71
N GLU A 38 3.27 -3.45 -1.48
CA GLU A 38 2.33 -4.56 -1.61
C GLU A 38 2.06 -5.25 -0.28
N THR A 39 0.90 -5.89 -0.20
CA THR A 39 0.63 -6.80 0.91
C THR A 39 -0.02 -8.08 0.41
N GLY A 40 0.31 -9.18 1.08
CA GLY A 40 -0.18 -10.51 0.78
C GLY A 40 -1.22 -10.97 1.78
N ASP A 41 -2.25 -11.65 1.27
CA ASP A 41 -3.30 -12.27 2.05
C ASP A 41 -3.26 -13.78 1.86
N VAL A 42 -3.05 -14.53 2.94
CA VAL A 42 -3.01 -15.99 2.89
C VAL A 42 -4.41 -16.52 2.58
N LYS A 43 -4.50 -17.39 1.56
CA LYS A 43 -5.76 -18.01 1.14
C LYS A 43 -5.63 -19.52 1.12
N LYS A 44 -6.77 -20.21 1.26
CA LYS A 44 -6.85 -21.68 1.14
C LYS A 44 -7.47 -22.06 -0.22
N GLY A 45 -6.94 -23.12 -0.82
CA GLY A 45 -7.37 -23.64 -2.11
C GLY A 45 -6.86 -22.83 -3.32
N THR A 46 -7.36 -23.16 -4.50
CA THR A 46 -6.85 -22.69 -5.80
C THR A 46 -7.82 -21.77 -6.58
N HIS A 47 -9.03 -21.57 -6.05
CA HIS A 47 -10.14 -20.94 -6.75
C HIS A 47 -10.29 -19.43 -6.48
N THR A 48 -9.57 -18.89 -5.50
CA THR A 48 -9.56 -17.44 -5.25
C THR A 48 -8.76 -16.75 -6.34
N VAL A 49 -9.34 -15.74 -6.99
CA VAL A 49 -8.69 -14.96 -8.05
C VAL A 49 -7.24 -14.60 -7.69
N ALA A 50 -6.34 -14.84 -8.64
CA ALA A 50 -4.90 -14.56 -8.52
C ALA A 50 -4.14 -15.29 -7.39
N VAL A 51 -4.75 -16.27 -6.69
CA VAL A 51 -4.03 -17.04 -5.67
C VAL A 51 -2.92 -17.90 -6.29
N GLN A 52 -1.74 -17.86 -5.71
CA GLN A 52 -0.61 -18.73 -6.07
C GLN A 52 0.24 -19.04 -4.84
N ARG A 53 0.92 -20.19 -4.86
CA ARG A 53 2.02 -20.47 -3.93
C ARG A 53 3.17 -19.50 -4.18
N ARG A 54 3.40 -18.58 -3.27
CA ARG A 54 4.54 -17.65 -3.29
C ARG A 54 5.00 -17.33 -1.89
N TYR A 55 6.22 -16.83 -1.76
CA TYR A 55 6.64 -16.23 -0.50
C TYR A 55 5.70 -15.05 -0.19
N THR A 56 5.18 -15.02 1.03
CA THR A 56 4.42 -13.88 1.53
C THR A 56 5.05 -13.42 2.84
N GLY A 57 5.41 -12.14 2.92
CA GLY A 57 5.98 -11.55 4.12
C GLY A 57 5.07 -11.73 5.34
N THR A 58 3.76 -11.75 5.14
CA THR A 58 2.77 -11.97 6.21
C THR A 58 2.88 -13.34 6.87
N ALA A 59 3.27 -14.40 6.15
CA ALA A 59 3.44 -15.74 6.71
C ALA A 59 4.90 -16.13 6.96
N GLY A 60 5.87 -15.33 6.50
CA GLY A 60 7.30 -15.62 6.57
C GLY A 60 7.73 -16.89 5.80
N ARG A 61 6.87 -17.45 4.95
CA ARG A 61 7.08 -18.71 4.23
C ARG A 61 6.31 -18.74 2.92
N ILE A 62 6.57 -19.77 2.10
CA ILE A 62 5.81 -20.00 0.87
C ILE A 62 4.43 -20.57 1.23
N GLU A 63 3.40 -19.80 0.93
CA GLU A 63 2.00 -20.18 1.12
C GLU A 63 1.17 -19.82 -0.10
N ASN A 64 -0.04 -20.38 -0.18
CA ASN A 64 -1.03 -19.86 -1.10
C ASN A 64 -1.45 -18.46 -0.64
N ALA A 65 -1.12 -17.45 -1.44
CA ALA A 65 -1.43 -16.07 -1.14
C ALA A 65 -1.95 -15.33 -2.37
N GLN A 66 -2.76 -14.32 -2.11
CA GLN A 66 -3.13 -13.29 -3.05
C GLN A 66 -2.32 -12.04 -2.69
N VAL A 67 -1.76 -11.34 -3.67
CA VAL A 67 -0.97 -10.11 -3.43
C VAL A 67 -1.62 -8.96 -4.17
N ALA A 68 -1.70 -7.81 -3.50
CA ALA A 68 -2.17 -6.58 -4.11
C ALA A 68 -1.19 -5.44 -3.81
N VAL A 69 -0.98 -4.61 -4.82
CA VAL A 69 -0.18 -3.39 -4.74
C VAL A 69 -1.12 -2.26 -4.32
N TYR A 70 -0.66 -1.39 -3.43
CA TYR A 70 -1.39 -0.24 -2.93
C TYR A 70 -0.59 1.02 -3.14
N LEU A 71 -1.29 2.11 -3.44
CA LEU A 71 -0.75 3.47 -3.43
C LEU A 71 -1.30 4.15 -2.19
N VAL A 72 -0.42 4.62 -1.32
CA VAL A 72 -0.78 5.29 -0.06
C VAL A 72 -0.35 6.74 -0.13
N ASP A 73 -1.30 7.64 0.10
CA ASP A 73 -1.00 9.04 0.38
C ASP A 73 -0.57 9.17 1.85
N ALA A 74 0.60 9.77 2.09
CA ALA A 74 1.23 9.76 3.40
C ALA A 74 1.79 11.15 3.78
N GLY A 75 0.99 11.92 4.51
CA GLY A 75 1.33 13.23 5.06
C GLY A 75 1.57 13.24 6.57
N GLY A 76 1.76 14.43 7.12
CA GLY A 76 1.81 14.75 8.54
C GLY A 76 0.44 14.63 9.22
N GLY A 77 -0.65 14.95 8.50
CA GLY A 77 -2.02 14.82 8.99
C GLY A 77 -2.51 13.37 9.09
N GLY A 78 -1.95 12.46 8.31
CA GLY A 78 -2.35 11.05 8.31
C GLY A 78 -1.83 10.29 7.10
N HIS A 79 -2.31 9.06 6.94
CA HIS A 79 -1.99 8.23 5.79
C HIS A 79 -3.14 7.28 5.45
N ALA A 80 -3.44 7.13 4.16
CA ALA A 80 -4.51 6.25 3.67
C ALA A 80 -4.24 5.77 2.25
N ALA A 81 -4.77 4.60 1.90
CA ALA A 81 -4.68 4.06 0.55
C ALA A 81 -5.61 4.81 -0.41
N VAL A 82 -5.06 5.25 -1.55
CA VAL A 82 -5.72 6.03 -2.60
C VAL A 82 -5.81 5.31 -3.95
N ASP A 83 -5.16 4.16 -4.07
CA ASP A 83 -5.28 3.25 -5.22
C ASP A 83 -4.93 1.81 -4.81
N ARG A 84 -5.37 0.84 -5.62
CA ARG A 84 -5.11 -0.59 -5.47
C ARG A 84 -5.02 -1.28 -6.83
N GLU A 85 -4.16 -2.29 -6.94
CA GLU A 85 -4.12 -3.21 -8.08
C GLU A 85 -3.89 -4.63 -7.61
N LEU A 86 -4.57 -5.59 -8.24
CA LEU A 86 -4.35 -7.01 -7.96
C LEU A 86 -3.19 -7.53 -8.79
N TYR A 87 -2.22 -8.18 -8.16
CA TYR A 87 -1.18 -8.89 -8.89
C TYR A 87 -1.73 -10.18 -9.48
N ILE A 88 -1.89 -10.25 -10.80
CA ILE A 88 -2.31 -11.46 -11.53
C ILE A 88 -1.07 -12.20 -12.03
N PRO A 89 -0.71 -13.37 -11.48
CA PRO A 89 0.50 -14.09 -11.89
C PRO A 89 0.34 -14.77 -13.25
N ARG A 90 1.46 -15.10 -13.92
CA ARG A 90 1.46 -15.82 -15.20
C ARG A 90 0.70 -17.14 -15.16
N SER A 91 0.72 -17.84 -14.03
CA SER A 91 -0.02 -19.09 -13.81
C SER A 91 -1.54 -18.94 -13.89
N TRP A 92 -2.05 -17.70 -13.84
CA TRP A 92 -3.45 -17.38 -14.11
C TRP A 92 -3.65 -16.92 -15.54
N THR A 93 -2.82 -15.99 -16.04
CA THR A 93 -3.00 -15.44 -17.40
C THR A 93 -2.76 -16.47 -18.51
N CYS A 94 -2.06 -17.57 -18.22
CA CYS A 94 -1.92 -18.71 -19.13
C CYS A 94 -3.09 -19.72 -19.07
N ASP A 95 -4.14 -19.44 -18.28
CA ASP A 95 -5.33 -20.29 -18.12
C ASP A 95 -6.61 -19.44 -18.31
N PRO A 96 -7.07 -19.26 -19.56
CA PRO A 96 -8.22 -18.41 -19.87
C PRO A 96 -9.52 -18.86 -19.19
N ASP A 97 -9.73 -20.17 -19.02
CA ASP A 97 -10.95 -20.70 -18.39
C ASP A 97 -10.98 -20.38 -16.90
N ARG A 98 -9.83 -20.50 -16.21
CA ARG A 98 -9.69 -20.09 -14.82
C ARG A 98 -9.87 -18.59 -14.64
N CYS A 99 -9.33 -17.77 -15.55
CA CYS A 99 -9.55 -16.32 -15.57
C CYS A 99 -11.04 -15.98 -15.72
N ARG A 100 -11.71 -16.57 -16.71
CA ARG A 100 -13.15 -16.36 -16.95
C ARG A 100 -13.99 -16.80 -15.74
N ALA A 101 -13.68 -17.93 -15.12
CA ALA A 101 -14.38 -18.43 -13.93
C ALA A 101 -14.23 -17.50 -12.72
N ALA A 102 -13.09 -16.82 -12.59
CA ALA A 102 -12.82 -15.81 -11.58
C ALA A 102 -13.32 -14.40 -11.95
N GLY A 103 -13.83 -14.19 -13.16
CA GLY A 103 -14.32 -12.90 -13.63
C GLY A 103 -13.22 -11.89 -13.95
N LEU A 104 -12.03 -12.37 -14.35
CA LEU A 104 -11.02 -11.54 -15.01
C LEU A 104 -11.46 -11.29 -16.47
N GLY A 105 -11.15 -10.11 -17.00
CA GLY A 105 -11.44 -9.77 -18.39
C GLY A 105 -10.60 -10.57 -19.38
N GLU A 106 -11.05 -10.70 -20.63
CA GLU A 106 -10.35 -11.48 -21.65
C GLU A 106 -8.98 -10.88 -22.00
N ASP A 107 -8.83 -9.55 -21.85
CA ASP A 107 -7.58 -8.82 -22.09
C ASP A 107 -6.62 -8.82 -20.88
N THR A 108 -6.89 -9.64 -19.85
CA THR A 108 -6.05 -9.67 -18.64
C THR A 108 -4.69 -10.28 -18.96
N VAL A 109 -3.66 -9.43 -19.04
CA VAL A 109 -2.27 -9.83 -19.23
C VAL A 109 -1.46 -9.74 -17.93
N PHE A 110 -0.39 -10.54 -17.86
CA PHE A 110 0.53 -10.50 -16.74
C PHE A 110 1.23 -9.13 -16.68
N ALA A 111 1.23 -8.52 -15.50
CA ALA A 111 1.99 -7.31 -15.22
C ALA A 111 2.79 -7.49 -13.91
N PRO A 112 4.09 -7.21 -13.89
CA PRO A 112 4.88 -7.23 -12.66
C PRO A 112 4.47 -6.08 -11.73
N GLU A 113 4.74 -6.22 -10.43
CA GLU A 113 4.34 -5.23 -9.41
C GLU A 113 4.78 -3.78 -9.74
N PRO A 114 6.01 -3.52 -10.25
CA PRO A 114 6.40 -2.16 -10.66
C PRO A 114 5.60 -1.58 -11.83
N GLU A 115 5.04 -2.42 -12.69
CA GLU A 115 4.17 -1.95 -13.78
C GLU A 115 2.79 -1.58 -13.25
N LEU A 116 2.26 -2.34 -12.29
CA LEU A 116 1.03 -1.98 -11.58
C LEU A 116 1.21 -0.64 -10.84
N ALA A 117 2.33 -0.47 -10.16
CA ALA A 117 2.71 0.80 -9.53
C ALA A 117 2.74 1.96 -10.54
N ALA A 118 3.38 1.77 -11.70
CA ALA A 118 3.43 2.79 -12.76
C ALA A 118 2.03 3.21 -13.23
N ARG A 119 1.11 2.24 -13.38
CA ARG A 119 -0.30 2.51 -13.75
C ARG A 119 -1.02 3.31 -12.67
N MET A 120 -0.87 2.93 -11.40
CA MET A 120 -1.51 3.60 -10.26
C MET A 120 -1.01 5.04 -10.09
N ILE A 121 0.30 5.25 -10.15
CA ILE A 121 0.86 6.61 -10.09
C ILE A 121 0.49 7.39 -11.36
N GLY A 122 0.45 6.74 -12.53
CA GLY A 122 -0.05 7.33 -13.77
C GLY A 122 -1.47 7.89 -13.60
N ARG A 123 -2.43 7.06 -13.16
CA ARG A 123 -3.80 7.49 -12.86
C ARG A 123 -3.87 8.64 -11.86
N PHE A 124 -3.02 8.62 -10.84
CA PHE A 124 -2.99 9.69 -9.84
C PHE A 124 -2.58 11.03 -10.45
N LEU A 125 -1.51 11.04 -11.27
CA LEU A 125 -1.03 12.24 -11.94
C LEU A 125 -1.97 12.72 -13.05
N ASP A 126 -2.57 11.80 -13.81
CA ASP A 126 -3.48 12.12 -14.91
C ASP A 126 -4.80 12.74 -14.39
N ALA A 127 -5.16 12.48 -13.13
CA ALA A 127 -6.26 13.15 -12.41
C ALA A 127 -5.90 14.57 -11.89
N ALA A 128 -4.77 15.13 -12.32
CA ALA A 128 -4.26 16.45 -11.95
C ALA A 128 -4.03 16.67 -10.45
N HIS A 129 -3.90 15.59 -9.68
CA HIS A 129 -3.47 15.67 -8.29
C HIS A 129 -1.98 15.99 -8.24
N ARG A 130 -1.61 16.92 -7.35
CA ARG A 130 -0.22 17.27 -7.10
C ARG A 130 0.33 16.39 -6.00
N VAL A 131 1.43 15.72 -6.31
CA VAL A 131 2.33 15.16 -5.31
C VAL A 131 3.73 15.32 -5.82
N ASP A 132 4.61 15.80 -4.94
CA ASP A 132 5.98 16.06 -5.34
C ASP A 132 6.79 14.77 -5.29
N TRP A 133 6.55 13.90 -4.31
CA TRP A 133 7.43 12.77 -4.02
C TRP A 133 6.75 11.39 -4.06
N VAL A 134 7.43 10.44 -4.70
CA VAL A 134 7.11 9.01 -4.65
C VAL A 134 8.16 8.24 -3.84
N ALA A 135 7.72 7.32 -3.00
CA ALA A 135 8.57 6.37 -2.28
C ALA A 135 8.14 4.92 -2.51
N GLY A 136 9.07 3.99 -2.35
CA GLY A 136 8.84 2.56 -2.56
C GLY A 136 10.07 1.75 -2.16
N ASP A 137 9.87 0.45 -2.00
CA ASP A 137 10.93 -0.49 -1.62
C ASP A 137 11.84 -0.89 -2.80
N GLU A 138 12.68 -1.92 -2.59
CA GLU A 138 13.63 -2.41 -3.58
C GLU A 138 12.99 -3.01 -4.83
N VAL A 139 11.77 -3.55 -4.74
CA VAL A 139 11.04 -4.08 -5.91
C VAL A 139 10.76 -2.95 -6.90
N TYR A 140 10.33 -1.81 -6.39
CA TYR A 140 10.02 -0.63 -7.20
C TYR A 140 11.30 0.12 -7.60
N GLY A 141 12.18 0.40 -6.64
CA GLY A 141 13.39 1.17 -6.91
C GLY A 141 14.42 0.42 -7.74
N GLY A 142 14.40 -0.91 -7.77
CA GLY A 142 15.20 -1.73 -8.68
C GLY A 142 14.77 -1.64 -10.13
N ASN A 143 13.54 -1.21 -10.44
CA ASN A 143 12.99 -1.22 -11.78
C ASN A 143 13.35 0.05 -12.59
N PRO A 144 14.21 -0.02 -13.63
CA PRO A 144 14.62 1.15 -14.40
C PRO A 144 13.49 1.76 -15.25
N LYS A 145 12.51 0.95 -15.69
CA LYS A 145 11.38 1.45 -16.49
C LYS A 145 10.45 2.31 -15.63
N LEU A 146 10.16 1.87 -14.40
CA LEU A 146 9.39 2.67 -13.45
C LEU A 146 10.08 4.00 -13.17
N ARG A 147 11.38 3.99 -12.88
CA ARG A 147 12.16 5.22 -12.65
C ARG A 147 12.12 6.15 -13.86
N SER A 148 12.43 5.65 -15.04
CA SER A 148 12.46 6.46 -16.28
C SER A 148 11.09 7.09 -16.58
N ALA A 149 10.01 6.32 -16.44
CA ALA A 149 8.64 6.82 -16.63
C ALA A 149 8.19 7.86 -15.58
N ARG A 150 8.90 7.99 -14.46
CA ARG A 150 8.70 9.09 -13.49
C ARG A 150 9.54 10.31 -13.86
N GLU A 151 10.80 10.10 -14.23
CA GLU A 151 11.70 11.15 -14.67
C GLU A 151 11.12 11.91 -15.89
N GLU A 152 10.57 11.18 -16.87
CA GLU A 152 9.91 11.75 -18.06
C GLU A 152 8.70 12.62 -17.73
N ARG A 153 8.01 12.34 -16.60
CA ARG A 153 6.87 13.12 -16.11
C ARG A 153 7.27 14.18 -15.08
N GLY A 154 8.57 14.33 -14.80
CA GLY A 154 9.08 15.27 -13.80
C GLY A 154 8.65 14.97 -12.36
N ALA A 155 8.34 13.71 -12.04
CA ALA A 155 7.89 13.32 -10.71
C ALA A 155 9.08 12.89 -9.84
N ASP A 156 9.22 13.52 -8.67
CA ASP A 156 10.35 13.25 -7.76
C ASP A 156 10.18 11.89 -7.11
N TYR A 157 11.31 11.24 -6.80
CA TYR A 157 11.26 9.97 -6.09
C TYR A 157 12.43 9.75 -5.16
N VAL A 158 12.18 8.98 -4.10
CA VAL A 158 13.20 8.31 -3.29
C VAL A 158 12.81 6.84 -3.16
N LEU A 159 13.41 5.98 -3.96
CA LEU A 159 13.10 4.55 -4.02
C LEU A 159 14.26 3.73 -3.46
N ALA A 160 13.95 2.76 -2.59
CA ALA A 160 14.98 1.88 -2.05
C ALA A 160 15.57 1.00 -3.16
N VAL A 161 16.84 0.63 -3.04
CA VAL A 161 17.53 -0.25 -3.97
C VAL A 161 18.42 -1.23 -3.22
N ALA A 162 18.63 -2.40 -3.79
CA ALA A 162 19.54 -3.39 -3.23
C ALA A 162 20.97 -2.84 -3.11
N CYS A 163 21.76 -3.39 -2.19
CA CYS A 163 23.17 -3.03 -2.03
C CYS A 163 24.02 -3.29 -3.29
N SER A 164 23.58 -4.24 -4.13
CA SER A 164 24.18 -4.60 -5.41
C SER A 164 23.75 -3.69 -6.56
N ALA A 165 22.85 -2.73 -6.33
CA ALA A 165 22.40 -1.81 -7.35
C ALA A 165 23.58 -1.04 -7.92
N GLU A 166 23.73 -1.09 -9.24
CA GLU A 166 24.81 -0.40 -9.93
C GLU A 166 24.46 1.08 -10.11
N VAL A 167 25.43 1.95 -9.85
CA VAL A 167 25.35 3.39 -9.94
C VAL A 167 26.53 3.85 -10.79
N THR A 168 26.23 4.55 -11.88
CA THR A 168 27.25 5.21 -12.69
C THR A 168 27.76 6.43 -11.92
N THR A 169 29.05 6.73 -12.04
CA THR A 169 29.72 7.91 -11.49
C THR A 169 30.72 8.43 -12.54
N GLY A 170 31.28 9.63 -12.34
CA GLY A 170 32.36 10.13 -13.19
C GLY A 170 33.61 9.24 -13.20
N ALA A 171 33.77 8.38 -12.19
CA ALA A 171 34.88 7.42 -12.09
C ALA A 171 34.53 6.01 -12.62
N GLY A 172 33.34 5.83 -13.20
CA GLY A 172 32.85 4.54 -13.69
C GLY A 172 31.64 4.01 -12.93
N LYS A 173 31.26 2.77 -13.21
CA LYS A 173 30.09 2.11 -12.65
C LYS A 173 30.47 1.30 -11.40
N PHE A 174 29.77 1.52 -10.30
CA PHE A 174 30.03 0.85 -9.03
C PHE A 174 28.74 0.33 -8.39
N ARG A 175 28.84 -0.69 -7.55
CA ARG A 175 27.73 -1.09 -6.67
C ARG A 175 27.52 -0.06 -5.57
N ALA A 176 26.28 0.08 -5.09
CA ALA A 176 25.92 1.02 -4.04
C ALA A 176 26.71 0.77 -2.73
N ASP A 177 26.93 -0.49 -2.35
CA ASP A 177 27.76 -0.86 -1.20
C ASP A 177 29.24 -0.45 -1.35
N ALA A 178 29.81 -0.69 -2.52
CA ALA A 178 31.19 -0.30 -2.83
C ALA A 178 31.38 1.23 -2.81
N LEU A 179 30.36 1.99 -3.25
CA LEU A 179 30.37 3.45 -3.13
C LEU A 179 30.26 3.90 -1.68
N ALA A 180 29.35 3.33 -0.89
CA ALA A 180 29.20 3.68 0.51
C ALA A 180 30.48 3.43 1.32
N ALA A 181 31.23 2.35 1.02
CA ALA A 181 32.51 2.05 1.65
C ALA A 181 33.60 3.11 1.35
N LYS A 182 33.49 3.86 0.24
CA LYS A 182 34.42 4.94 -0.14
C LYS A 182 34.07 6.28 0.49
N VAL A 183 32.90 6.43 1.14
CA VAL A 183 32.48 7.69 1.75
C VAL A 183 33.32 7.98 3.00
N PRO A 184 34.07 9.11 3.05
CA PRO A 184 34.89 9.46 4.21
C PRO A 184 34.05 9.56 5.49
N ARG A 185 34.60 9.15 6.64
CA ARG A 185 33.88 9.16 7.94
C ARG A 185 33.22 10.50 8.28
N ARG A 186 33.85 11.63 7.91
CA ARG A 186 33.33 12.99 8.12
C ARG A 186 32.10 13.33 7.28
N ALA A 187 31.85 12.62 6.19
CA ALA A 187 30.75 12.86 5.26
C ALA A 187 29.48 12.06 5.63
N TRP A 188 29.38 11.57 6.86
CA TRP A 188 28.23 10.84 7.39
C TRP A 188 27.47 11.71 8.41
N PRO A 189 26.66 12.69 7.96
CA PRO A 189 25.95 13.58 8.88
C PRO A 189 24.89 12.80 9.67
N LYS A 190 24.82 13.08 10.98
CA LYS A 190 23.79 12.55 11.87
C LYS A 190 22.49 13.32 11.62
N LEU A 191 21.47 12.64 11.14
CA LEU A 191 20.16 13.25 10.86
C LEU A 191 19.03 12.55 11.63
N PRO A 192 18.01 13.32 12.08
CA PRO A 192 16.83 12.76 12.71
C PRO A 192 16.03 11.89 11.72
N ALA A 193 15.23 10.98 12.27
CA ALA A 193 14.41 10.02 11.54
C ALA A 193 12.99 9.94 12.11
N GLY A 194 12.48 11.10 12.52
CA GLY A 194 11.22 11.25 13.23
C GLY A 194 11.27 10.81 14.70
N ALA A 195 10.18 11.06 15.40
CA ALA A 195 9.94 10.50 16.72
C ALA A 195 9.73 8.98 16.60
N GLY A 196 10.31 8.22 17.53
CA GLY A 196 10.02 6.80 17.73
C GLY A 196 9.34 6.59 19.07
N ALA A 197 8.78 5.40 19.29
CA ALA A 197 8.12 5.04 20.55
C ALA A 197 9.05 5.11 21.78
N LYS A 198 10.37 5.15 21.57
CA LYS A 198 11.41 5.28 22.61
C LYS A 198 12.22 6.58 22.48
N GLY A 199 11.64 7.63 21.87
CA GLY A 199 12.31 8.89 21.59
C GLY A 199 12.81 9.03 20.15
N HIS A 200 13.53 10.12 19.85
CA HIS A 200 13.97 10.43 18.49
C HIS A 200 14.94 9.38 17.94
N ARG A 201 14.69 8.96 16.70
CA ARG A 201 15.59 8.06 15.95
C ARG A 201 16.63 8.89 15.20
N PHE A 202 17.88 8.43 15.18
CA PHE A 202 18.97 9.08 14.46
C PHE A 202 19.70 8.08 13.57
N TYR A 203 19.99 8.47 12.33
CA TYR A 203 20.78 7.71 11.37
C TYR A 203 21.88 8.58 10.79
N ASP A 204 22.97 7.96 10.34
CA ASP A 204 23.97 8.66 9.55
C ASP A 204 23.63 8.55 8.07
N ARG A 205 23.61 9.67 7.33
CA ARG A 205 23.06 9.68 5.97
C ARG A 205 23.81 10.55 4.95
N PRO A 206 24.77 10.01 4.19
CA PRO A 206 25.37 10.68 3.05
C PRO A 206 24.46 10.62 1.83
N VAL A 207 24.64 11.59 0.93
CA VAL A 207 24.20 11.49 -0.47
C VAL A 207 25.45 11.46 -1.34
N ILE A 208 25.50 10.48 -2.23
CA ILE A 208 26.55 10.33 -3.23
C ILE A 208 25.98 10.81 -4.56
N ASP A 209 26.64 11.78 -5.18
CA ASP A 209 26.28 12.26 -6.52
C ASP A 209 26.74 11.23 -7.56
N PRO A 210 25.81 10.62 -8.31
CA PRO A 210 26.16 9.65 -9.35
C PRO A 210 26.71 10.33 -10.63
N ALA A 211 26.88 11.66 -10.67
CA ALA A 211 27.40 12.38 -11.84
C ALA A 211 26.74 11.93 -13.15
N GLU A 212 25.44 11.62 -13.11
CA GLU A 212 24.71 11.11 -14.27
C GLU A 212 24.53 12.26 -15.26
N PRO A 213 24.85 12.08 -16.56
CA PRO A 213 24.71 13.14 -17.56
C PRO A 213 23.25 13.42 -17.96
N ARG A 214 22.29 12.87 -17.21
CA ARG A 214 20.86 12.96 -17.49
C ARG A 214 20.29 14.23 -16.83
N PRO A 215 19.30 14.89 -17.44
CA PRO A 215 18.63 16.04 -16.83
C PRO A 215 18.08 15.71 -15.43
N GLY A 216 18.01 16.75 -14.59
CA GLY A 216 17.56 16.65 -13.20
C GLY A 216 18.68 16.33 -12.20
N SER A 217 18.33 16.41 -10.92
CA SER A 217 19.22 16.10 -9.80
C SER A 217 19.06 14.64 -9.40
N HIS A 218 20.11 13.84 -9.59
CA HIS A 218 20.17 12.43 -9.20
C HIS A 218 21.01 12.25 -7.95
N GLY A 219 20.69 11.26 -7.12
CA GLY A 219 21.43 10.99 -5.90
C GLY A 219 21.32 9.54 -5.43
N LEU A 220 22.39 9.03 -4.81
CA LEU A 220 22.34 7.81 -4.01
C LEU A 220 22.36 8.19 -2.52
N LEU A 221 21.20 8.17 -1.88
CA LEU A 221 21.07 8.34 -0.43
C LEU A 221 21.40 7.01 0.25
N VAL A 222 22.29 7.05 1.25
CA VAL A 222 22.61 5.88 2.07
C VAL A 222 22.15 6.16 3.49
N ARG A 223 21.57 5.16 4.16
CA ARG A 223 21.20 5.22 5.58
C ARG A 223 22.00 4.18 6.34
N ARG A 224 22.78 4.61 7.34
CA ARG A 224 23.46 3.72 8.29
C ARG A 224 22.78 3.72 9.65
N ASN A 225 22.42 2.53 10.12
CA ASN A 225 22.06 2.30 11.51
C ASN A 225 23.29 2.48 12.41
N ARG A 226 23.21 3.41 13.36
CA ARG A 226 24.36 3.77 14.22
C ARG A 226 24.69 2.71 15.27
N THR A 227 23.74 1.82 15.58
CA THR A 227 23.91 0.74 16.55
C THR A 227 24.34 -0.56 15.87
N THR A 228 23.67 -0.93 14.77
CA THR A 228 23.93 -2.22 14.09
C THR A 228 24.93 -2.12 12.93
N GLY A 229 25.20 -0.91 12.44
CA GLY A 229 26.02 -0.70 11.23
C GLY A 229 25.30 -1.01 9.92
N GLU A 230 24.06 -1.52 9.97
CA GLU A 230 23.27 -1.91 8.81
C GLU A 230 23.05 -0.73 7.86
N LEU A 231 23.22 -0.99 6.55
CA LEU A 231 23.07 -0.01 5.48
C LEU A 231 21.79 -0.26 4.68
N ALA A 232 21.10 0.82 4.32
CA ALA A 232 20.04 0.83 3.31
C ALA A 232 20.34 1.90 2.26
N TYR A 233 19.96 1.64 1.01
CA TYR A 233 20.33 2.46 -0.15
C TYR A 233 19.08 2.92 -0.87
N TYR A 234 19.09 4.16 -1.38
CA TYR A 234 17.96 4.75 -2.08
C TYR A 234 18.44 5.55 -3.29
N ARG A 235 17.83 5.31 -4.45
CA ARG A 235 17.96 6.19 -5.61
C ARG A 235 17.00 7.37 -5.47
N CYS A 236 17.52 8.56 -5.65
CA CYS A 236 16.81 9.82 -5.54
C CYS A 236 16.81 10.54 -6.89
N PHE A 237 15.69 11.15 -7.23
CA PHE A 237 15.55 12.02 -8.39
C PHE A 237 14.61 13.17 -8.08
N SER A 238 14.91 14.34 -8.65
CA SER A 238 14.07 15.53 -8.66
C SER A 238 14.48 16.43 -9.83
N PRO A 239 13.58 17.16 -10.53
CA PRO A 239 13.94 18.07 -11.61
C PRO A 239 14.92 19.17 -11.18
N ALA A 240 14.80 19.64 -9.94
CA ALA A 240 15.71 20.60 -9.31
C ALA A 240 16.31 20.01 -8.02
N PRO A 241 17.52 20.42 -7.60
CA PRO A 241 18.16 19.88 -6.40
C PRO A 241 17.28 20.00 -5.15
N ALA A 242 16.92 18.86 -4.56
CA ALA A 242 16.18 18.80 -3.31
C ALA A 242 17.11 18.83 -2.07
N PRO A 243 16.73 19.52 -0.98
CA PRO A 243 17.48 19.46 0.27
C PRO A 243 17.60 18.03 0.82
N LEU A 244 18.75 17.70 1.43
CA LEU A 244 18.97 16.40 2.06
C LEU A 244 17.87 16.05 3.09
N ALA A 245 17.39 17.05 3.85
CA ALA A 245 16.31 16.86 4.82
C ALA A 245 15.03 16.35 4.15
N THR A 246 14.70 16.83 2.94
CA THR A 246 13.55 16.37 2.15
C THR A 246 13.73 14.92 1.72
N LEU A 247 14.88 14.57 1.11
CA LEU A 247 15.15 13.18 0.70
C LEU A 247 15.04 12.20 1.88
N VAL A 248 15.53 12.63 3.04
CA VAL A 248 15.47 11.86 4.29
C VAL A 248 14.04 11.71 4.81
N ARG A 249 13.23 12.77 4.74
CA ARG A 249 11.82 12.76 5.10
C ARG A 249 11.04 11.80 4.19
N VAL A 250 11.29 11.85 2.89
CA VAL A 250 10.62 11.01 1.88
C VAL A 250 10.98 9.54 2.06
N ALA A 251 12.27 9.20 2.15
CA ALA A 251 12.71 7.83 2.47
C ALA A 251 12.10 7.34 3.80
N GLY A 252 12.02 8.24 4.78
CA GLY A 252 11.41 8.01 6.08
C GLY A 252 9.89 7.98 6.08
N SER A 253 9.20 8.25 4.97
CA SER A 253 7.74 8.17 4.88
C SER A 253 7.26 6.76 4.51
N ARG A 254 8.16 5.90 3.98
CA ARG A 254 7.84 4.53 3.57
C ARG A 254 7.14 3.73 4.67
N TRP A 255 7.56 3.84 5.93
CA TRP A 255 6.96 3.06 7.02
C TRP A 255 5.47 3.33 7.26
N ARG A 256 4.94 4.48 6.81
CA ARG A 256 3.50 4.79 6.95
C ARG A 256 2.61 3.84 6.16
N VAL A 257 3.13 3.23 5.09
CA VAL A 257 2.41 2.19 4.34
C VAL A 257 2.16 0.95 5.20
N GLU A 258 3.14 0.56 6.04
CA GLU A 258 3.03 -0.57 6.96
C GLU A 258 1.96 -0.28 8.02
N GLY A 259 1.91 0.96 8.52
CA GLY A 259 0.84 1.43 9.40
C GLY A 259 -0.54 1.39 8.73
N THR A 260 -0.62 1.76 7.45
CA THR A 260 -1.85 1.68 6.65
C THR A 260 -2.29 0.23 6.45
N PHE A 261 -1.37 -0.70 6.19
CA PHE A 261 -1.70 -2.11 6.09
C PHE A 261 -2.15 -2.70 7.42
N GLN A 262 -1.46 -2.38 8.52
CA GLN A 262 -1.85 -2.84 9.84
C GLN A 262 -3.23 -2.31 10.23
N GLY A 263 -3.50 -1.01 10.01
CA GLY A 263 -4.80 -0.40 10.25
C GLY A 263 -5.88 -0.95 9.32
N GLY A 264 -5.61 -1.07 8.03
CA GLY A 264 -6.53 -1.61 7.05
C GLY A 264 -6.93 -3.05 7.37
N LYS A 265 -5.98 -3.91 7.72
CA LYS A 265 -6.24 -5.31 8.10
C LYS A 265 -6.96 -5.39 9.45
N GLY A 266 -6.40 -4.78 10.49
CA GLY A 266 -6.91 -4.90 11.86
C GLY A 266 -8.21 -4.13 12.13
N LEU A 267 -8.46 -3.01 11.44
CA LEU A 267 -9.61 -2.13 11.73
C LEU A 267 -10.66 -2.12 10.63
N ALA A 268 -10.28 -2.38 9.39
CA ALA A 268 -11.18 -2.32 8.23
C ALA A 268 -11.35 -3.68 7.52
N GLY A 269 -10.74 -4.75 8.03
CA GLY A 269 -10.87 -6.10 7.50
C GLY A 269 -10.32 -6.27 6.08
N LEU A 270 -9.29 -5.51 5.71
CA LEU A 270 -8.70 -5.51 4.36
C LEU A 270 -8.42 -6.92 3.84
N ASP A 271 -7.89 -7.81 4.68
CA ASP A 271 -7.50 -9.19 4.35
C ASP A 271 -8.52 -10.26 4.76
N GLU A 272 -9.61 -9.88 5.44
CA GLU A 272 -10.62 -10.80 5.99
C GLU A 272 -11.60 -11.35 4.94
N HIS A 273 -11.50 -10.91 3.68
CA HIS A 273 -12.41 -11.37 2.64
C HIS A 273 -12.21 -12.86 2.28
N GLN A 274 -13.34 -13.55 2.05
CA GLN A 274 -13.39 -14.93 1.55
C GLN A 274 -13.89 -15.00 0.09
N LEU A 275 -13.76 -13.89 -0.62
CA LEU A 275 -14.25 -13.70 -1.99
C LEU A 275 -13.33 -14.40 -2.99
N ARG A 276 -13.91 -14.94 -4.06
CA ARG A 276 -13.18 -15.72 -5.08
C ARG A 276 -13.05 -15.02 -6.43
N ARG A 277 -13.91 -14.04 -6.71
CA ARG A 277 -13.97 -13.37 -8.02
C ARG A 277 -13.35 -11.98 -7.98
N PHE A 278 -12.80 -11.55 -9.11
CA PHE A 278 -12.13 -10.26 -9.26
C PHE A 278 -13.03 -9.09 -8.86
N THR A 279 -14.23 -8.99 -9.43
CA THR A 279 -15.18 -7.91 -9.10
C THR A 279 -15.51 -7.86 -7.61
N SER A 280 -15.71 -9.00 -6.96
CA SER A 280 -15.98 -9.05 -5.54
C SER A 280 -14.77 -8.61 -4.71
N TRP A 281 -13.58 -9.07 -5.07
CA TRP A 281 -12.33 -8.63 -4.44
C TRP A 281 -12.16 -7.12 -4.56
N SER A 282 -12.31 -6.59 -5.78
CA SER A 282 -12.15 -5.17 -6.06
C SER A 282 -13.09 -4.31 -5.21
N ARG A 283 -14.35 -4.70 -5.12
CA ARG A 283 -15.36 -4.02 -4.30
C ARG A 283 -15.06 -4.09 -2.81
N TRP A 284 -14.62 -5.24 -2.31
CA TRP A 284 -14.27 -5.38 -0.89
C TRP A 284 -13.11 -4.49 -0.51
N VAL A 285 -12.00 -4.58 -1.24
CA VAL A 285 -10.79 -3.83 -0.93
C VAL A 285 -11.06 -2.33 -0.98
N THR A 286 -11.86 -1.86 -1.95
CA THR A 286 -12.27 -0.44 -2.02
C THR A 286 -13.08 0.00 -0.79
N LEU A 287 -14.01 -0.83 -0.30
CA LEU A 287 -14.77 -0.52 0.91
C LEU A 287 -13.91 -0.56 2.17
N ALA A 288 -12.94 -1.49 2.25
CA ALA A 288 -11.98 -1.53 3.35
C ALA A 288 -11.04 -0.31 3.33
N MET A 289 -10.60 0.13 2.14
CA MET A 289 -9.86 1.39 1.97
C MET A 289 -10.67 2.58 2.47
N LEU A 290 -11.94 2.70 2.07
CA LEU A 290 -12.85 3.77 2.53
C LEU A 290 -13.02 3.75 4.06
N ALA A 291 -13.25 2.57 4.64
CA ALA A 291 -13.42 2.44 6.09
C ALA A 291 -12.17 2.85 6.86
N HIS A 292 -10.97 2.50 6.37
CA HIS A 292 -9.72 2.97 6.97
C HIS A 292 -9.50 4.47 6.75
N ALA A 293 -9.81 4.98 5.55
CA ALA A 293 -9.70 6.41 5.24
C ALA A 293 -10.60 7.25 6.17
N PHE A 294 -11.82 6.81 6.44
CA PHE A 294 -12.72 7.44 7.41
C PHE A 294 -12.06 7.55 8.80
N LEU A 295 -11.49 6.46 9.31
CA LEU A 295 -10.81 6.48 10.62
C LEU A 295 -9.61 7.42 10.64
N ALA A 296 -8.83 7.47 9.55
CA ALA A 296 -7.69 8.34 9.42
C ALA A 296 -8.11 9.83 9.35
N VAL A 297 -9.17 10.14 8.61
CA VAL A 297 -9.74 11.48 8.50
C VAL A 297 -10.32 11.96 9.83
N VAL A 298 -11.16 11.17 10.48
CA VAL A 298 -11.71 11.53 11.80
C VAL A 298 -10.59 11.74 12.81
N ARG A 299 -9.54 10.93 12.77
CA ARG A 299 -8.37 11.13 13.63
C ARG A 299 -7.69 12.47 13.36
N ALA A 300 -7.40 12.78 12.10
CA ALA A 300 -6.75 14.03 11.72
C ALA A 300 -7.57 15.23 12.16
N ASP A 301 -8.88 15.19 11.88
CA ASP A 301 -9.84 16.20 12.25
C ASP A 301 -9.92 16.40 13.78
N GLU A 302 -10.05 15.33 14.56
CA GLU A 302 -10.02 15.41 16.03
C GLU A 302 -8.71 16.00 16.55
N HIS A 303 -7.56 15.65 15.95
CA HIS A 303 -6.25 16.19 16.37
C HIS A 303 -6.11 17.68 16.08
N THR A 304 -6.77 18.18 15.02
CA THR A 304 -6.78 19.61 14.69
C THR A 304 -7.70 20.42 15.59
N ARG A 305 -8.88 19.89 15.95
CA ARG A 305 -9.89 20.61 16.74
C ARG A 305 -9.68 20.49 18.24
N HIS A 306 -9.18 19.33 18.69
CA HIS A 306 -9.05 18.97 20.10
C HIS A 306 -7.63 18.46 20.38
N PRO A 307 -6.66 19.37 20.60
CA PRO A 307 -5.33 18.98 21.04
C PRO A 307 -5.45 18.16 22.34
N ALA A 308 -4.67 17.08 22.42
CA ALA A 308 -4.81 16.12 23.50
C ALA A 308 -4.57 16.79 24.87
N PRO A 309 -5.40 16.49 25.90
CA PRO A 309 -5.16 16.96 27.26
C PRO A 309 -3.78 16.46 27.75
N ASP A 310 -3.11 17.25 28.60
CA ASP A 310 -1.72 17.01 29.05
C ASP A 310 -1.43 15.60 29.61
N ALA A 311 -2.47 14.86 30.03
CA ALA A 311 -2.36 13.52 30.62
C ALA A 311 -2.77 12.35 29.69
N LEU A 312 -3.21 12.61 28.45
CA LEU A 312 -3.70 11.57 27.53
C LEU A 312 -2.98 11.61 26.19
N ILE A 313 -2.81 10.44 25.58
CA ILE A 313 -2.41 10.38 24.17
C ILE A 313 -3.56 10.88 23.28
N PRO A 314 -3.27 11.52 22.13
CA PRO A 314 -4.28 11.84 21.14
C PRO A 314 -5.07 10.59 20.69
N LEU A 315 -6.34 10.77 20.33
CA LEU A 315 -7.19 9.66 19.87
C LEU A 315 -6.52 8.91 18.71
N THR A 316 -6.51 7.59 18.80
CA THR A 316 -5.95 6.72 17.74
C THR A 316 -7.07 6.19 16.87
N CYS A 317 -6.76 5.71 15.66
CA CYS A 317 -7.75 5.05 14.80
C CYS A 317 -8.42 3.85 15.50
N ASN A 318 -7.70 3.13 16.37
CA ASN A 318 -8.25 2.03 17.17
C ASN A 318 -9.34 2.54 18.12
N GLU A 319 -9.08 3.63 18.86
CA GLU A 319 -10.05 4.16 19.81
C GLU A 319 -11.26 4.78 19.09
N ILE A 320 -11.03 5.46 17.96
CA ILE A 320 -12.12 5.98 17.12
C ILE A 320 -13.00 4.85 16.61
N GLN A 321 -12.41 3.76 16.10
CA GLN A 321 -13.17 2.59 15.64
C GLN A 321 -13.99 1.98 16.78
N ARG A 322 -13.42 1.87 17.99
CA ARG A 322 -14.10 1.37 19.19
C ARG A 322 -15.29 2.27 19.56
N LEU A 323 -15.08 3.58 19.63
CA LEU A 323 -16.12 4.56 19.96
C LEU A 323 -17.22 4.58 18.90
N PHE A 324 -16.86 4.61 17.62
CA PHE A 324 -17.82 4.55 16.51
C PHE A 324 -18.67 3.27 16.57
N THR A 325 -18.03 2.12 16.83
CA THR A 325 -18.75 0.85 16.97
C THR A 325 -19.72 0.89 18.14
N MET A 326 -19.29 1.40 19.29
CA MET A 326 -20.09 1.45 20.51
C MET A 326 -21.25 2.45 20.43
N LEU A 327 -21.00 3.64 19.91
CA LEU A 327 -21.91 4.78 19.98
C LEU A 327 -22.80 4.91 18.73
N VAL A 328 -22.38 4.38 17.59
CA VAL A 328 -23.11 4.52 16.32
C VAL A 328 -23.61 3.16 15.84
N VAL A 329 -22.73 2.16 15.74
CA VAL A 329 -23.09 0.87 15.11
C VAL A 329 -23.96 0.00 16.01
N GLN A 330 -23.63 -0.14 17.31
CA GLN A 330 -24.40 -0.98 18.24
C GLN A 330 -25.85 -0.51 18.43
N PRO A 331 -26.13 0.81 18.58
CA PRO A 331 -27.50 1.31 18.63
C PRO A 331 -28.30 1.04 17.34
N VAL A 332 -27.66 1.09 16.16
CA VAL A 332 -28.30 0.75 14.87
C VAL A 332 -28.60 -0.75 14.77
N HIS A 333 -27.82 -1.60 15.47
CA HIS A 333 -28.05 -3.04 15.54
C HIS A 333 -28.88 -3.43 16.77
N ASP A 334 -30.07 -2.83 16.89
CA ASP A 334 -31.03 -3.16 17.94
C ASP A 334 -31.53 -4.62 17.86
N VAL A 335 -32.38 -5.01 18.82
CA VAL A 335 -32.91 -6.39 18.89
C VAL A 335 -33.67 -6.77 17.63
N ALA A 336 -34.40 -5.83 17.01
CA ALA A 336 -35.16 -6.08 15.79
C ALA A 336 -34.23 -6.36 14.60
N HIS A 337 -33.19 -5.54 14.43
CA HIS A 337 -32.15 -5.75 13.43
C HIS A 337 -31.48 -7.12 13.60
N ARG A 338 -31.07 -7.48 14.83
CA ARG A 338 -30.41 -8.77 15.12
C ARG A 338 -31.31 -9.96 14.83
N ARG A 339 -32.61 -9.88 15.15
CA ARG A 339 -33.60 -10.92 14.84
C ARG A 339 -33.79 -11.07 13.33
N CYS A 340 -33.92 -9.95 12.61
CA CYS A 340 -34.01 -9.95 11.15
C CYS A 340 -32.77 -10.60 10.51
N TRP A 341 -31.58 -10.21 10.96
CA TRP A 341 -30.32 -10.76 10.49
C TRP A 341 -30.18 -12.26 10.79
N SER A 342 -30.58 -12.71 11.98
CA SER A 342 -30.61 -14.14 12.33
C SER A 342 -31.53 -14.94 11.40
N ALA A 343 -32.72 -14.42 11.09
CA ALA A 343 -33.65 -15.07 10.17
C ALA A 343 -33.11 -15.09 8.72
N TRP A 344 -32.41 -14.05 8.30
CA TRP A 344 -31.76 -13.99 6.98
C TRP A 344 -30.61 -15.00 6.87
N ARG A 345 -29.71 -15.05 7.87
CA ARG A 345 -28.53 -15.92 7.87
C ARG A 345 -28.91 -17.41 7.82
N ARG A 346 -29.85 -17.84 8.67
CA ARG A 346 -30.36 -19.23 8.68
C ARG A 346 -30.97 -19.63 7.35
N ARG A 347 -31.71 -18.72 6.70
CA ARG A 347 -32.23 -18.94 5.34
C ARG A 347 -31.12 -19.09 4.30
N HIS A 348 -30.04 -18.33 4.43
CA HIS A 348 -28.91 -18.42 3.52
C HIS A 348 -28.09 -19.70 3.74
N GLU A 349 -27.81 -20.07 4.98
CA GLU A 349 -27.12 -21.32 5.35
C GLU A 349 -27.88 -22.54 4.83
N ALA A 350 -29.21 -22.58 5.00
CA ALA A 350 -30.05 -23.64 4.44
C ALA A 350 -29.91 -23.74 2.90
N ARG A 351 -29.87 -22.61 2.19
CA ARG A 351 -29.68 -22.58 0.73
C ARG A 351 -28.29 -23.04 0.30
N ALA A 352 -27.25 -22.64 1.05
CA ALA A 352 -25.88 -23.06 0.79
C ALA A 352 -25.72 -24.57 1.03
N GLN A 353 -26.21 -25.08 2.15
CA GLN A 353 -26.24 -26.49 2.49
C GLN A 353 -26.96 -27.32 1.41
N ALA A 354 -28.15 -26.90 0.97
CA ALA A 354 -28.88 -27.56 -0.12
C ALA A 354 -28.10 -27.56 -1.45
N SER A 355 -27.34 -26.51 -1.72
CA SER A 355 -26.50 -26.44 -2.92
C SER A 355 -25.26 -27.33 -2.84
N HIS A 356 -24.65 -27.45 -1.65
CA HIS A 356 -23.55 -28.39 -1.39
C HIS A 356 -24.01 -29.84 -1.54
N TYR A 357 -25.15 -30.22 -0.97
CA TYR A 357 -25.71 -31.56 -1.13
C TYR A 357 -26.03 -31.89 -2.58
N ARG A 358 -26.65 -30.97 -3.33
CA ARG A 358 -26.90 -31.17 -4.77
C ARG A 358 -25.62 -31.38 -5.58
N ARG A 359 -24.56 -30.61 -5.28
CA ARG A 359 -23.26 -30.78 -5.94
C ARG A 359 -22.61 -32.12 -5.61
N GLN A 360 -22.65 -32.55 -4.34
CA GLN A 360 -22.13 -33.86 -3.93
C GLN A 360 -22.87 -34.99 -4.64
N ALA A 361 -24.20 -34.94 -4.69
CA ALA A 361 -25.01 -35.94 -5.40
C ALA A 361 -24.64 -36.03 -6.90
N ALA A 362 -24.47 -34.88 -7.57
CA ALA A 362 -24.08 -34.81 -8.97
C ALA A 362 -22.62 -35.23 -9.26
N SER A 363 -21.80 -35.45 -8.21
CA SER A 363 -20.41 -35.94 -8.35
C SER A 363 -20.30 -37.45 -8.07
N GLN A 364 -21.38 -38.08 -7.60
CA GLN A 364 -21.50 -39.52 -7.31
C GLN A 364 -22.26 -40.28 -8.40
N THR A 365 -22.75 -39.58 -9.41
CA THR A 365 -23.32 -40.09 -10.67
C THR A 365 -22.31 -39.83 -11.77
#